data_AF-A0AAW2LCD2-F1
#
_entry.id   AF-A0AAW2LCD2-F1
#
_cell.length_a   1.000
_cell.length_b   1.000
_cell.length_c   1.000
_cell.angle_alpha   90.00
_cell.angle_beta   90.00
_cell.angle_gamma   90.00
#
_symmetry.space_group_name_H-M   'P 1'
#
loop_
_entity.id
_entity.type
_entity.pdbx_description
1 polymer ?
#
loop_
_entity_poly.entity_id
_entity_poly.type
_entity_poly.pdbx_seq_one_letter_code
_entity_poly.pdbx_strand_id
1 'polypeptide(L)'
;MFATFSKGYPVTETEVRQFFTRMFGNCIESFHMQEVGPDEQALYARIVFHRPSFIQVILNGDTKAKFTINGKHVWMRQFIPRNGRGLPCACGCGCASVGPSTCPHHH
;
A
#
# COMPACT_ATOMS: atom_id res chain seq x y z
N MET A 1 -0.10 6.77 -2.56
CA MET A 1 -0.68 5.78 -1.63
C MET A 1 -1.81 6.43 -0.85
N PHE A 2 -2.75 5.65 -0.34
CA PHE A 2 -3.78 6.14 0.59
C PHE A 2 -3.63 5.47 1.95
N ALA A 3 -3.74 6.27 3.01
CA ALA A 3 -3.91 5.82 4.38
C ALA A 3 -5.38 6.01 4.78
N THR A 4 -5.94 5.05 5.49
CA THR A 4 -7.28 5.13 6.07
C THR A 4 -7.22 4.81 7.56
N PHE A 5 -7.90 5.63 8.35
CA PHE A 5 -7.85 5.62 9.81
C PHE A 5 -9.17 5.10 10.38
N SER A 6 -9.09 4.41 11.51
CA SER A 6 -10.29 4.02 12.26
C SER A 6 -10.94 5.24 12.93
N LYS A 7 -12.28 5.28 12.90
CA LYS A 7 -13.07 6.31 13.59
C LYS A 7 -12.82 6.25 15.10
N GLY A 8 -12.63 7.40 15.74
CA GLY A 8 -12.34 7.52 17.17
C GLY A 8 -10.85 7.55 17.53
N TYR A 9 -9.96 7.38 16.55
CA TYR A 9 -8.51 7.43 16.73
C TYR A 9 -7.91 8.52 15.84
N PRO A 10 -7.94 9.80 16.25
CA PRO A 10 -7.40 10.90 15.44
C PRO A 10 -5.91 10.69 15.21
N VAL A 11 -5.52 10.54 13.95
CA VAL A 11 -4.11 10.42 13.54
C VAL A 11 -3.70 11.74 12.90
N THR A 12 -2.57 12.31 13.30
CA THR A 12 -2.06 13.55 12.69
C THR A 12 -1.05 13.26 11.58
N GLU A 13 -0.87 14.21 10.65
CA GLU A 13 0.17 14.13 9.63
C GLU A 13 1.55 13.85 10.22
N THR A 14 1.91 14.57 11.29
CA THR A 14 3.23 14.47 11.93
C THR A 14 3.49 13.06 12.45
N GLU A 15 2.52 12.41 13.06
CA GLU A 15 2.66 11.03 13.55
C GLU A 15 2.98 10.06 12.41
N VAL A 16 2.22 10.15 11.31
CA VAL A 16 2.41 9.27 10.15
C VAL A 16 3.75 9.56 9.48
N ARG A 17 4.09 10.84 9.31
CA ARG A 17 5.36 11.26 8.71
C ARG A 17 6.55 10.77 9.52
N GLN A 18 6.51 10.92 10.84
CA GLN A 18 7.57 10.44 11.73
C GLN A 18 7.67 8.91 11.71
N PHE A 19 6.56 8.18 11.66
CA PHE A 19 6.57 6.72 11.55
C PHE A 19 7.30 6.26 10.28
N PHE A 20 6.92 6.79 9.12
CA PHE A 20 7.59 6.47 7.86
C PHE A 20 9.05 6.91 7.85
N THR A 21 9.35 8.09 8.42
CA THR A 21 10.73 8.60 8.48
C THR A 21 11.62 7.72 9.35
N ARG A 22 11.10 7.18 10.46
CA ARG A 22 11.86 6.25 11.32
C ARG A 22 12.09 4.89 10.67
N MET A 23 11.12 4.40 9.89
CA MET A 23 11.17 3.08 9.27
C MET A 23 11.97 3.07 7.95
N PHE A 24 11.80 4.09 7.11
CA PHE A 24 12.30 4.13 5.73
C PHE A 24 13.11 5.40 5.41
N GLY A 25 13.29 6.31 6.37
CA GLY A 25 13.90 7.61 6.13
C GLY A 25 12.96 8.58 5.40
N ASN A 26 13.54 9.65 4.84
CA ASN A 26 12.76 10.70 4.16
C ASN A 26 12.22 10.21 2.80
N CYS A 27 11.13 9.45 2.83
CA CYS A 27 10.50 8.88 1.64
C CYS A 27 9.27 9.65 1.16
N ILE A 28 8.70 10.51 2.02
CA ILE A 28 7.46 11.25 1.75
C ILE A 28 7.78 12.58 1.06
N GLU A 29 7.23 12.76 -0.13
CA GLU A 29 7.27 14.02 -0.86
C GLU A 29 6.17 14.97 -0.41
N SER A 30 4.92 14.50 -0.41
CA SER A 30 3.76 15.29 -0.01
C SER A 30 2.77 14.44 0.78
N PHE A 31 2.18 15.05 1.80
CA PHE A 31 1.15 14.43 2.64
C PHE A 31 -0.07 15.34 2.67
N HIS A 32 -1.23 14.79 2.32
CA HIS A 32 -2.48 15.52 2.29
C HIS A 32 -3.52 14.77 3.10
N MET A 33 -4.03 15.38 4.16
CA MET A 33 -5.15 14.82 4.92
C MET A 33 -6.47 15.10 4.21
N GLN A 34 -7.48 14.28 4.51
CA GLN A 34 -8.86 14.62 4.16
C GLN A 34 -9.22 15.98 4.77
N GLU A 35 -9.78 16.87 3.95
CA GLU A 35 -10.39 18.11 4.43
C GLU A 35 -11.67 17.75 5.19
N VAL A 36 -11.71 18.14 6.46
CA VAL A 36 -12.80 17.86 7.39
C VAL A 36 -13.16 19.13 8.15
N GLY A 37 -14.40 19.23 8.63
CA GLY A 37 -14.81 20.33 9.48
C GLY A 37 -14.01 20.40 10.80
N PRO A 38 -14.07 21.53 11.53
CA PRO A 38 -13.31 21.71 12.77
C PRO A 38 -13.64 20.69 13.87
N ASP A 39 -14.83 20.09 13.85
CA ASP A 39 -15.28 19.05 14.78
C ASP A 39 -15.20 17.63 14.19
N GLU A 40 -14.70 17.49 12.96
CA GLU A 40 -14.64 16.21 12.27
C GLU A 40 -13.23 15.64 12.22
N GLN A 41 -13.14 14.31 12.32
CA GLN A 41 -11.88 13.59 12.22
C GLN A 41 -11.60 13.19 10.76
N ALA A 42 -10.41 13.48 10.26
CA ALA A 42 -9.94 12.94 8.98
C ALA A 42 -9.91 11.39 9.04
N LEU A 43 -10.64 10.74 8.12
CA LEU A 43 -10.72 9.28 8.03
C LEU A 43 -9.75 8.71 7.00
N TYR A 44 -9.18 9.56 6.14
CA TYR A 44 -8.16 9.17 5.20
C TYR A 44 -7.11 10.26 4.96
N ALA A 45 -5.97 9.85 4.41
CA ALA A 45 -4.92 10.72 3.92
C ALA A 45 -4.32 10.18 2.63
N ARG A 46 -3.85 11.09 1.78
CA ARG A 46 -3.13 10.82 0.55
C ARG A 46 -1.64 11.10 0.79
N ILE A 47 -0.82 10.13 0.44
CA ILE A 47 0.63 10.19 0.62
C ILE A 47 1.29 10.03 -0.75
N VAL A 48 2.16 10.97 -1.08
CA VAL A 48 3.01 10.95 -2.27
C VAL A 48 4.43 10.67 -1.79
N PHE A 49 5.05 9.63 -2.34
CA PHE A 49 6.42 9.25 -2.03
C PHE A 49 7.33 9.65 -3.18
N HIS A 50 8.59 9.97 -2.87
CA HIS A 50 9.61 10.31 -3.87
C HIS A 50 9.87 9.18 -4.87
N ARG A 51 9.69 7.92 -4.45
CA ARG A 51 9.87 6.75 -5.31
C ARG A 51 8.73 5.75 -5.17
N PRO A 52 8.29 5.12 -6.29
CA PRO A 52 7.28 4.09 -6.26
C PRO A 52 7.77 2.79 -5.59
N SER A 53 9.09 2.56 -5.53
CA SER A 53 9.67 1.41 -4.84
C SER A 53 9.31 1.37 -3.35
N PHE A 54 9.18 2.54 -2.69
CA PHE A 54 8.74 2.59 -1.29
C PHE A 54 7.33 2.00 -1.11
N ILE A 55 6.43 2.19 -2.07
CA ILE A 55 5.08 1.64 -2.00
C ILE A 55 5.12 0.11 -1.94
N GLN A 56 5.96 -0.51 -2.78
CA GLN A 56 6.15 -1.97 -2.80
C GLN A 56 6.72 -2.49 -1.48
N VAL A 57 7.71 -1.79 -0.92
CA VAL A 57 8.34 -2.17 0.36
C VAL A 57 7.35 -2.01 1.52
N ILE A 58 6.62 -0.90 1.57
CA ILE A 58 5.62 -0.63 2.63
C ILE A 58 4.49 -1.67 2.57
N LEU A 59 3.99 -2.00 1.38
CA LEU A 59 2.92 -2.99 1.26
C LEU A 59 3.43 -4.43 1.24
N ASN A 60 4.75 -4.65 1.32
CA ASN A 60 5.39 -5.97 1.26
C ASN A 60 4.93 -6.81 0.04
N GLY A 61 4.72 -6.16 -1.10
CA GLY A 61 4.21 -6.80 -2.33
C GLY A 61 2.69 -6.98 -2.39
N ASP A 62 1.94 -6.67 -1.33
CA ASP A 62 0.48 -6.70 -1.33
C ASP A 62 -0.15 -5.39 -1.84
N THR A 63 -1.47 -5.40 -2.03
CA THR A 63 -2.25 -4.20 -2.41
C THR A 63 -2.67 -3.35 -1.21
N LYS A 64 -2.67 -3.95 -0.01
CA LYS A 64 -3.07 -3.34 1.27
C LYS A 64 -2.19 -3.87 2.39
N ALA A 65 -1.89 -3.03 3.37
CA ALA A 65 -1.18 -3.41 4.58
C ALA A 65 -1.80 -2.72 5.80
N LYS A 66 -1.82 -3.42 6.94
CA LYS A 66 -2.26 -2.87 8.22
C LYS A 66 -1.05 -2.48 9.05
N PHE A 67 -1.02 -1.24 9.50
CA PHE A 67 -0.01 -0.70 10.39
C PHE A 67 -0.63 -0.30 11.73
N THR A 68 0.20 -0.30 12.76
CA THR A 68 -0.17 0.23 14.08
C THR A 68 0.75 1.39 14.39
N ILE A 69 0.22 2.62 14.35
CA ILE A 69 0.96 3.87 14.58
C ILE A 69 0.47 4.45 15.91
N ASN A 70 1.35 4.53 16.92
CA ASN A 70 0.99 4.99 18.28
C ASN A 70 -0.24 4.27 18.87
N GLY A 71 -0.34 2.95 18.65
CA GLY A 71 -1.48 2.15 19.10
C GLY A 71 -2.75 2.29 18.25
N LYS A 72 -2.73 3.13 17.21
CA LYS A 72 -3.86 3.37 16.30
C LYS A 72 -3.73 2.48 15.06
N HIS A 73 -4.83 1.86 14.63
CA HIS A 73 -4.85 1.05 13.43
C HIS A 73 -4.98 1.91 12.18
N VAL A 74 -4.01 1.77 11.28
CA VAL A 74 -3.97 2.49 10.01
C VAL A 74 -3.85 1.49 8.88
N TRP A 75 -4.78 1.57 7.94
CA TRP A 75 -4.73 0.78 6.72
C TRP A 75 -4.05 1.59 5.62
N MET A 76 -3.03 1.03 5.01
CA MET A 76 -2.33 1.59 3.85
C MET A 76 -2.73 0.80 2.61
N ARG A 77 -3.00 1.49 1.50
CA ARG A 77 -3.31 0.86 0.22
C ARG A 77 -2.68 1.59 -0.95
N GLN A 78 -2.22 0.85 -1.96
CA GLN A 78 -1.71 1.43 -3.19
C GLN A 78 -2.84 2.20 -3.91
N PHE A 79 -2.48 3.32 -4.55
CA PHE A 79 -3.41 3.98 -5.47
C PHE A 79 -3.39 3.23 -6.80
N ILE A 80 -4.54 2.70 -7.21
CA ILE A 80 -4.72 2.06 -8.51
C ILE A 80 -5.48 3.07 -9.39
N PRO A 81 -4.81 3.81 -10.29
CA PRO A 81 -5.50 4.63 -11.26
C PRO A 81 -6.34 3.73 -12.15
N ARG A 82 -7.64 3.99 -12.25
CA ARG A 82 -8.57 3.24 -13.09
C ARG A 82 -8.40 3.65 -14.56
N ASN A 83 -7.21 3.45 -15.13
CA ASN A 83 -7.02 3.47 -16.58
C ASN A 83 -6.99 2.01 -17.06
N GLY A 84 -7.87 1.71 -18.01
CA GLY A 84 -8.30 0.36 -18.37
C GLY A 84 -7.18 -0.63 -18.72
N ARG A 85 -7.50 -1.92 -18.51
CA ARG A 85 -6.67 -3.12 -18.69
C ARG A 85 -5.68 -3.39 -17.56
N GLY A 86 -6.22 -3.78 -16.41
CA GLY A 86 -5.45 -4.47 -15.37
C GLY A 86 -5.42 -5.96 -15.66
N LEU A 87 -4.27 -6.45 -16.13
CA LEU A 87 -3.89 -7.85 -16.00
C LEU A 87 -4.19 -8.34 -14.58
N PRO A 88 -4.77 -9.54 -14.41
CA PRO A 88 -4.70 -10.21 -13.13
C PRO A 88 -3.23 -10.63 -12.90
N CYS A 89 -2.48 -9.83 -12.14
CA CYS A 89 -1.34 -10.39 -11.41
C CYS A 89 -1.89 -11.22 -10.25
N ALA A 90 -2.43 -12.39 -10.59
CA ALA A 90 -2.49 -13.47 -9.65
C ALA A 90 -1.04 -13.99 -9.53
N CYS A 91 -0.35 -13.62 -8.45
CA CYS A 91 0.64 -14.52 -7.89
C CYS A 91 -0.12 -15.78 -7.45
N GLY A 92 -0.38 -16.67 -8.40
CA GLY A 92 -0.70 -18.05 -8.12
C GLY A 92 0.57 -18.70 -7.63
N CYS A 93 0.75 -18.72 -6.31
CA CYS A 93 1.55 -19.77 -5.69
C CYS A 93 0.87 -21.10 -6.04
N GLY A 94 1.27 -21.68 -7.17
CA GLY A 94 0.94 -23.02 -7.61
C GLY A 94 2.20 -23.85 -7.58
N CYS A 95 2.68 -24.14 -6.38
CA CYS A 95 3.66 -25.19 -6.17
C CYS A 95 2.98 -26.53 -6.48
N ALA A 96 3.25 -27.13 -7.64
CA ALA A 96 3.10 -28.57 -7.88
C ALA A 96 3.89 -28.93 -9.16
N SER A 97 5.11 -29.44 -9.04
CA SER A 97 5.41 -30.88 -8.99
C SER A 97 5.42 -31.55 -10.37
N VAL A 98 6.64 -31.73 -10.89
CA VAL A 98 7.19 -32.91 -11.58
C VAL A 98 6.35 -33.66 -12.65
N GLY A 99 6.88 -33.74 -13.88
CA GLY A 99 6.66 -34.92 -14.74
C GLY A 99 6.68 -34.66 -16.26
N PRO A 100 7.44 -35.41 -17.07
CA PRO A 100 7.72 -35.10 -18.49
C PRO A 100 6.79 -35.87 -19.44
N SER A 101 6.53 -35.34 -20.64
CA SER A 101 6.05 -36.16 -21.78
C SER A 101 6.23 -35.46 -23.12
N THR A 102 7.37 -35.76 -23.73
CA THR A 102 7.58 -36.12 -25.15
C THR A 102 6.92 -35.26 -26.24
N CYS A 103 7.74 -34.45 -26.92
CA CYS A 103 7.45 -33.92 -28.25
C CYS A 103 7.78 -34.98 -29.33
N PRO A 104 6.89 -35.28 -30.29
CA PRO A 104 7.31 -35.89 -31.55
C PRO A 104 7.73 -34.81 -32.55
N HIS A 105 8.97 -34.97 -33.05
CA HIS A 105 9.52 -34.28 -34.21
C HIS A 105 8.82 -34.74 -35.51
N HIS A 106 8.45 -33.76 -36.34
CA HIS A 106 8.72 -33.63 -37.78
C HIS A 106 8.79 -34.88 -38.69
N HIS A 107 7.97 -34.93 -39.75
CA HIS A 107 8.41 -34.95 -41.16
C HIS A 107 7.24 -34.63 -42.09
#